data_AF-A0A7R6SVX0-F1
#
_entry.id   AF-A0A7R6SVX0-F1
#
_cell.length_a   1.000
_cell.length_b   1.000
_cell.length_c   1.000
_cell.angle_alpha   90.00
_cell.angle_beta   90.00
_cell.angle_gamma   90.00
#
_symmetry.space_group_name_H-M   'P 1'
#
loop_
_entity.id
_entity.type
_entity.pdbx_description
1 polymer ?
#
loop_
_entity_poly.entity_id
_entity_poly.type
_entity_poly.pdbx_seq_one_letter_code
_entity_poly.pdbx_strand_id
1 'polypeptide(L)' 'MNSDRKKADPTLVCTCNDLYINDIQESIDDGEIEYREIFAVHGLQPRCGECVDHVDEILNGK' A
#
# COMPACT_ATOMS: atom_id res chain seq x y z
N MET A 1 -11.31 -4.31 3.79
CA MET A 1 -11.18 -2.97 3.18
C MET A 1 -12.44 -2.16 3.46
N ASN A 2 -12.33 -0.86 3.77
CA ASN A 2 -13.47 0.06 3.80
C ASN A 2 -13.65 0.74 2.43
N SER A 3 -14.66 0.31 1.67
CA SER A 3 -14.87 0.78 0.29
C SER A 3 -15.24 2.25 0.18
N ASP A 4 -15.92 2.83 1.18
CA ASP A 4 -16.33 4.23 1.14
C ASP A 4 -15.13 5.16 1.31
N ARG A 5 -14.22 4.83 2.23
CA ARG A 5 -12.94 5.53 2.38
C ARG A 5 -12.10 5.47 1.10
N LYS A 6 -12.02 4.29 0.49
CA LYS A 6 -11.28 4.05 -0.75
C LYS A 6 -11.83 4.86 -1.94
N LYS A 7 -13.15 5.08 -2.01
CA LYS A 7 -13.78 5.94 -3.02
C LYS A 7 -13.58 7.43 -2.75
N ALA A 8 -13.54 7.82 -1.48
CA ALA A 8 -13.38 9.22 -1.09
C ALA A 8 -11.96 9.73 -1.31
N ASP A 9 -10.96 8.86 -1.18
CA ASP A 9 -9.56 9.19 -1.41
C ASP A 9 -8.90 8.16 -2.36
N PRO A 10 -8.67 8.53 -3.64
CA PRO A 10 -8.06 7.62 -4.61
C PRO A 10 -6.58 7.33 -4.30
N THR A 11 -5.92 8.12 -3.45
CA THR A 11 -4.51 7.90 -3.06
C THR A 11 -4.36 6.89 -1.93
N LEU A 12 -5.43 6.62 -1.18
CA LEU A 12 -5.42 5.66 -0.09
C LEU A 12 -5.36 4.23 -0.64
N VAL A 13 -4.27 3.49 -0.42
CA VAL A 13 -4.07 2.12 -0.90
C VAL A 13 -4.67 1.08 0.04
N CYS A 14 -4.31 1.13 1.33
CA CYS A 14 -4.81 0.21 2.36
C CYS A 14 -5.59 0.96 3.45
N THR A 15 -6.91 0.79 3.46
CA THR A 15 -7.79 1.41 4.47
C THR A 15 -7.66 0.81 5.88
N CYS A 16 -7.01 -0.34 6.04
CA CYS A 16 -6.80 -0.97 7.35
C CYS A 16 -5.59 -0.41 8.10
N ASN A 17 -4.59 0.06 7.37
CA ASN A 17 -3.31 0.52 7.90
C ASN A 17 -3.00 1.97 7.52
N ASP A 18 -3.93 2.63 6.82
CA ASP A 18 -3.76 3.99 6.30
C ASP A 18 -2.46 4.13 5.48
N LEU A 19 -2.22 3.18 4.57
CA LEU A 19 -1.12 3.23 3.60
C LEU A 19 -1.59 3.91 2.32
N TYR A 20 -0.88 4.93 1.87
CA TYR A 20 -1.18 5.74 0.67
C TYR A 20 -0.17 5.48 -0.45
N ILE A 21 -0.49 5.90 -1.68
CA ILE A 21 0.38 5.75 -2.86
C ILE A 21 1.76 6.38 -2.60
N ASN A 22 1.82 7.54 -1.94
CA ASN A 22 3.07 8.23 -1.67
C ASN A 22 3.97 7.45 -0.71
N ASP A 23 3.40 6.79 0.32
CA ASP A 23 4.16 5.94 1.24
C ASP A 23 4.80 4.77 0.49
N ILE A 24 4.06 4.21 -0.48
CA ILE A 24 4.58 3.15 -1.34
C ILE A 24 5.69 3.73 -2.23
N GLN A 25 5.49 4.87 -2.88
CA GLN A 25 6.52 5.49 -3.73
C GLN A 25 7.81 5.81 -2.96
N GLU A 26 7.71 6.26 -1.71
CA GLU A 26 8.87 6.46 -0.84
C GLU A 26 9.62 5.13 -0.60
N SER A 27 8.92 4.06 -0.25
CA SER A 27 9.54 2.73 -0.10
C SER A 27 10.19 2.24 -1.39
N ILE A 28 9.59 2.54 -2.53
CA ILE A 28 10.12 2.21 -3.86
C ILE A 28 11.44 2.95 -4.11
N ASP A 29 11.49 4.23 -3.78
CA ASP A 29 12.68 5.07 -3.94
C ASP A 29 13.81 4.61 -2.99
N ASP A 30 13.45 4.04 -1.83
CA ASP A 30 14.38 3.39 -0.89
C ASP A 30 14.82 1.97 -1.32
N GLY A 31 14.26 1.45 -2.42
CA GLY A 31 14.67 0.18 -3.02
C GLY A 31 13.80 -1.02 -2.71
N GLU A 32 12.67 -0.83 -2.01
CA GLU A 32 11.74 -1.92 -1.70
C GLU A 32 10.97 -2.36 -2.94
N ILE A 33 10.84 -3.68 -3.11
CA ILE A 33 10.26 -4.30 -4.31
C ILE A 33 9.13 -5.30 -4.01
N GLU A 34 8.90 -5.63 -2.74
CA GLU A 34 7.83 -6.53 -2.34
C GLU A 34 6.83 -5.87 -1.38
N TYR A 35 5.56 -6.28 -1.47
CA TYR A 35 4.50 -5.86 -0.54
C TYR A 35 4.90 -5.96 0.95
N ARG A 36 5.59 -7.05 1.32
CA ARG A 36 5.98 -7.29 2.73
C ARG A 36 7.06 -6.33 3.19
N GLU A 37 7.97 -5.94 2.30
CA GLU A 37 9.04 -4.99 2.60
C GLU A 37 8.47 -3.59 2.81
N ILE A 38 7.60 -3.13 1.90
CA ILE A 38 6.86 -1.87 2.05
C ILE A 38 6.14 -1.81 3.41
N PHE A 39 5.44 -2.89 3.79
CA PHE A 39 4.77 -2.91 5.09
C PHE A 39 5.75 -2.87 6.26
N ALA A 40 6.89 -3.55 6.16
CA ALA A 40 7.88 -3.59 7.21
C ALA A 40 8.53 -2.22 7.47
N VAL A 41 8.89 -1.46 6.43
CA VAL A 41 9.52 -0.14 6.58
C VAL A 41 8.58 0.89 7.23
N HIS A 42 7.28 0.76 6.99
CA HIS A 42 6.24 1.59 7.61
C HIS A 42 5.75 1.08 8.98
N GLY A 43 6.32 -0.03 9.50
CA GLY A 43 5.91 -0.62 10.76
C GLY A 43 4.48 -1.21 10.76
N LEU A 44 3.96 -1.54 9.58
CA LEU A 44 2.61 -2.03 9.36
C LEU A 44 2.55 -3.55 9.42
N GLN A 45 1.39 -4.08 9.78
CA GLN A 45 1.11 -5.52 9.71
C GLN A 45 -0.07 -5.79 8.76
N PRO A 46 -0.01 -6.87 7.96
CA PRO A 46 -1.15 -7.28 7.14
C PRO A 46 -2.41 -7.47 7.99
N ARG A 47 -3.53 -6.93 7.51
CA ARG A 47 -4.85 -7.07 8.15
C ARG A 47 -5.75 -7.94 7.29
N CYS A 48 -6.60 -7.33 6.46
CA CYS A 48 -7.53 -8.06 5.59
C CYS A 48 -6.90 -8.62 4.30
N GLY A 49 -5.71 -8.16 3.91
CA GLY A 49 -5.03 -8.62 2.68
C GLY A 49 -5.56 -8.04 1.37
N GLU A 50 -6.72 -7.39 1.38
CA GLU A 50 -7.40 -6.85 0.18
C GLU A 50 -6.64 -5.74 -0.59
N CYS A 51 -5.51 -5.25 -0.07
CA CYS A 51 -4.66 -4.27 -0.74
C CYS A 51 -3.45 -4.89 -1.45
N VAL A 52 -3.18 -6.19 -1.28
CA VAL A 52 -1.99 -6.86 -1.84
C VAL A 52 -1.94 -6.68 -3.35
N ASP A 53 -3.01 -7.06 -4.07
CA ASP A 53 -3.05 -6.95 -5.54
C ASP A 53 -2.82 -5.51 -6.02
N HIS A 54 -3.38 -4.51 -5.34
CA HIS A 54 -3.19 -3.10 -5.71
C HIS A 54 -1.76 -2.62 -5.42
N VAL A 55 -1.13 -3.07 -4.32
CA VAL A 55 0.29 -2.78 -4.08
C VAL A 55 1.16 -3.43 -5.17
N ASP A 56 0.87 -4.67 -5.54
CA ASP A 56 1.58 -5.38 -6.61
C ASP A 56 1.37 -4.70 -7.97
N GLU A 57 0.17 -4.19 -8.27
CA GLU A 57 -0.10 -3.38 -9.47
C GLU A 57 0.73 -2.09 -9.49
N ILE A 58 0.91 -1.41 -8.36
CA ILE A 58 1.76 -0.22 -8.26
C ILE A 58 3.24 -0.60 -8.43
N LEU A 59 3.69 -1.70 -7.82
CA LEU A 59 5.06 -2.19 -7.91
C LEU A 59 5.45 -2.63 -9.32
N ASN A 60 4.53 -3.30 -10.04
CA ASN A 60 4.74 -3.76 -11.41
C ASN A 60 4.38 -2.70 -12.47
N GLY A 61 3.62 -1.69 -12.06
CA GLY A 61 3.33 -0.48 -12.82
C GLY A 61 4.32 0.65 -12.55
N LYS A 62 5.32 0.42 -11.67
CA LYS A 62 6.59 1.15 -11.71
C LYS A 62 7.16 1.11 -13.12
#